data_AF-A0A6M3LW84-F1
#
_entry.id   AF-A0A6M3LW84-F1
#
_cell.length_a   1.000
_cell.length_b   1.000
_cell.length_c   1.000
_cell.angle_alpha   90.00
_cell.angle_beta   90.00
_cell.angle_gamma   90.00
#
_symmetry.space_group_name_H-M   'P 1'
#
loop_
_entity.id
_entity.type
_entity.pdbx_description
1 polymer ?
#
loop_
_entity_poly.entity_id
_entity_poly.type
_entity_poly.pdbx_seq_one_letter_code
_entity_poly.pdbx_strand_id
1 'polypeptide(L)'
;MRKFDSKDEMYFQWYLEELVKDGEVEKFYFQHPVFHICESKSYTKAANGKGKKYTLLREHDYTADFMIVWSELAKERYTTVLSEDKCIVYPRNFFTSQILPNSEGKLVSVIEIKPKFDRYNMTRLFKINQKIVYNLYNVYVQEVNYLTVFKNTFVPQRYLLTDSNKHKRKINFNYVEKSRY
;
A
#
# COMPACT_ATOMS: atom_id res chain seq x y z
N MET A 1 -6.77 20.20 0.11
CA MET A 1 -5.52 19.45 0.39
C MET A 1 -5.92 18.09 0.93
N ARG A 2 -5.55 16.98 0.28
CA ARG A 2 -5.89 15.64 0.79
C ARG A 2 -5.24 15.46 2.17
N LYS A 3 -6.00 14.93 3.13
CA LYS A 3 -5.53 14.67 4.48
C LYS A 3 -4.95 13.26 4.50
N PHE A 4 -3.64 13.16 4.67
CA PHE A 4 -2.97 11.87 4.87
C PHE A 4 -3.14 11.42 6.32
N ASP A 5 -3.15 10.11 6.55
CA ASP A 5 -3.21 9.56 7.89
C ASP A 5 -1.83 9.59 8.55
N SER A 6 -0.76 9.63 7.75
CA SER A 6 0.62 9.76 8.21
C SER A 6 1.52 10.61 7.30
N LYS A 7 2.64 11.10 7.86
CA LYS A 7 3.70 11.72 7.05
C LYS A 7 4.38 10.72 6.11
N ASP A 8 4.39 9.45 6.49
CA ASP A 8 5.05 8.39 5.74
C ASP A 8 4.31 8.13 4.41
N GLU A 9 2.96 8.13 4.42
CA GLU A 9 2.14 8.14 3.19
C GLU A 9 2.40 9.37 2.34
N MET A 10 2.48 10.57 2.93
CA MET A 10 2.78 11.80 2.19
C MET A 10 4.14 11.71 1.50
N TYR A 11 5.16 11.18 2.17
CA TYR A 11 6.48 10.99 1.59
C TYR A 11 6.49 9.95 0.47
N PHE A 12 5.74 8.87 0.63
CA PHE A 12 5.56 7.88 -0.43
C PHE A 12 4.77 8.45 -1.61
N GLN A 13 3.80 9.33 -1.39
CA GLN A 13 3.12 10.03 -2.47
C GLN A 13 4.11 10.88 -3.31
N TRP A 14 5.01 11.65 -2.69
CA TRP A 14 6.02 12.41 -3.45
C TRP A 14 6.86 11.53 -4.36
N TYR A 15 7.13 10.29 -3.94
CA TYR A 15 7.83 9.30 -4.76
C TYR A 15 6.99 8.88 -5.97
N LEU A 16 5.70 8.59 -5.78
CA LEU A 16 4.81 8.24 -6.88
C LEU A 16 4.55 9.41 -7.84
N GLU A 17 4.49 10.64 -7.35
CA GLU A 17 4.33 11.84 -8.18
C GLU A 17 5.50 12.03 -9.15
N GLU A 18 6.74 11.78 -8.73
CA GLU A 18 7.89 11.81 -9.62
C GLU A 18 7.85 10.68 -10.65
N LEU A 19 7.45 9.47 -10.25
CA LEU A 19 7.27 8.36 -11.19
C LEU A 19 6.19 8.64 -12.24
N VAL A 20 5.10 9.32 -11.85
CA VAL A 20 4.05 9.75 -12.78
C VAL A 20 4.58 10.79 -13.76
N LYS A 21 5.33 11.77 -13.26
CA LYS A 21 5.94 12.82 -14.10
C LYS A 21 6.87 12.22 -15.16
N ASP A 22 7.59 11.15 -14.81
CA ASP A 22 8.53 10.47 -15.70
C ASP A 22 7.86 9.41 -16.60
N GLY A 23 6.55 9.18 -16.45
CA GLY A 23 5.80 8.19 -17.24
C GLY A 23 6.06 6.72 -16.84
N GLU A 24 6.74 6.48 -15.70
CA GLU A 24 6.98 5.14 -15.14
C GLU A 24 5.75 4.62 -14.37
N VAL A 25 4.95 5.51 -13.81
CA VAL A 25 3.62 5.19 -13.25
C VAL A 25 2.57 5.88 -14.10
N GLU A 26 1.56 5.15 -14.58
CA GLU A 26 0.47 5.76 -15.35
C GLU A 26 -0.42 6.61 -14.43
N LYS A 27 -0.75 6.05 -13.26
CA LYS A 27 -1.54 6.69 -12.21
C LYS A 27 -1.42 5.92 -10.91
N PHE A 28 -1.75 6.59 -9.81
CA PHE A 28 -1.95 5.94 -8.52
C PHE A 28 -3.19 6.48 -7.81
N TYR A 29 -3.72 5.67 -6.92
CA TYR A 29 -4.89 5.97 -6.11
C TYR A 29 -4.50 5.91 -4.64
N PHE A 30 -4.94 6.89 -3.86
CA PHE A 30 -4.75 6.94 -2.41
C PHE A 30 -5.99 6.38 -1.71
N GLN A 31 -5.80 5.63 -0.62
CA GLN A 31 -6.86 4.94 0.12
C GLN A 31 -7.72 4.04 -0.80
N HIS A 32 -7.04 3.23 -1.62
CA HIS A 32 -7.66 2.35 -2.59
C HIS A 32 -6.77 1.13 -2.86
N PRO A 33 -7.34 -0.05 -3.16
CA PRO A 33 -8.78 -0.39 -3.11
C PRO A 33 -9.31 -0.59 -1.69
N VAL A 34 -10.64 -0.54 -1.57
CA VAL A 34 -11.39 -0.94 -0.37
C VAL A 34 -11.87 -2.37 -0.55
N PHE A 35 -11.69 -3.19 0.49
CA PHE A 35 -12.06 -4.60 0.53
C PHE A 35 -13.07 -4.84 1.65
N HIS A 36 -14.26 -5.32 1.29
CA HIS A 36 -15.33 -5.64 2.23
C HIS A 36 -15.15 -7.04 2.82
N ILE A 37 -14.48 -7.14 3.97
CA ILE A 37 -14.09 -8.44 4.54
C ILE A 37 -15.26 -9.17 5.20
N CYS A 38 -16.10 -8.46 5.96
CA CYS A 38 -17.20 -9.08 6.68
C CYS A 38 -18.35 -8.10 6.91
N GLU A 39 -19.58 -8.54 6.66
CA GLU A 39 -20.78 -7.81 7.05
C GLU A 39 -21.07 -7.94 8.54
N SER A 40 -21.74 -6.94 9.11
CA SER A 40 -22.20 -7.03 10.50
C SER A 40 -23.25 -8.14 10.65
N LYS A 41 -23.07 -9.00 11.66
CA LYS A 41 -24.05 -10.00 12.06
C LYS A 41 -24.55 -9.70 13.46
N SER A 42 -25.85 -9.91 13.69
CA SER A 42 -26.47 -9.65 14.98
C SER A 42 -27.48 -10.73 15.32
N TYR A 43 -27.74 -10.91 16.62
CA TYR A 43 -28.77 -11.81 17.13
C TYR A 43 -29.62 -11.09 18.16
N THR A 44 -30.85 -11.57 18.37
CA THR A 44 -31.78 -11.02 19.34
C THR A 44 -31.96 -12.00 20.48
N LYS A 45 -31.70 -11.57 21.72
CA LYS A 45 -32.02 -12.35 22.92
C LYS A 45 -33.36 -11.86 23.47
N ALA A 46 -34.33 -12.77 23.59
CA ALA A 46 -35.58 -12.47 24.28
C ALA A 46 -35.34 -12.47 25.79
N ALA A 47 -35.69 -11.38 26.46
CA ALA A 47 -35.77 -11.30 27.92
C ALA A 47 -37.06 -10.57 28.29
N ASN A 48 -37.91 -11.20 29.09
CA ASN A 48 -39.18 -10.63 29.58
C ASN A 48 -40.05 -10.02 28.46
N GLY A 49 -40.21 -10.72 27.34
CA GLY A 49 -41.06 -10.28 26.22
C GLY A 49 -40.51 -9.12 25.36
N LYS A 50 -39.36 -8.54 25.71
CA LYS A 50 -38.66 -7.53 24.90
C LYS A 50 -37.37 -8.13 24.32
N GLY A 51 -37.24 -8.12 23.00
CA GLY A 51 -36.03 -8.56 22.32
C GLY A 51 -34.93 -7.49 22.41
N LYS A 52 -33.76 -7.85 22.94
CA LYS A 52 -32.56 -6.99 22.87
C LYS A 52 -31.63 -7.51 21.78
N LYS A 53 -31.25 -6.63 20.84
CA LYS A 53 -30.33 -6.94 19.74
C LYS A 53 -28.88 -6.82 20.22
N TYR A 54 -28.06 -7.79 19.84
CA TYR A 54 -26.63 -7.87 20.14
C TYR A 54 -25.84 -8.08 18.86
N THR A 55 -24.70 -7.40 18.72
CA THR A 55 -23.79 -7.62 17.59
C THR A 55 -22.96 -8.86 17.84
N LEU A 56 -23.02 -9.83 16.93
CA LEU A 56 -22.20 -11.03 16.91
C LEU A 56 -20.87 -10.77 16.19
N LEU A 57 -20.95 -10.19 14.98
CA LEU A 57 -19.81 -9.78 14.17
C LEU A 57 -19.99 -8.31 13.81
N ARG A 58 -18.92 -7.53 13.95
CA ARG A 58 -18.90 -6.16 13.43
C ARG A 58 -18.57 -6.22 11.95
N GLU A 59 -19.09 -5.25 11.23
CA GLU A 59 -18.62 -4.97 9.88
C GLU A 59 -17.12 -4.68 9.91
N HIS A 60 -16.41 -5.18 8.92
CA HIS A 60 -14.96 -5.00 8.79
C HIS A 60 -14.61 -4.76 7.33
N ASP A 61 -14.11 -3.56 7.08
CA ASP A 61 -13.53 -3.16 5.81
C ASP A 61 -12.03 -2.97 5.98
N TYR A 62 -11.29 -3.28 4.92
CA TYR A 62 -9.87 -2.99 4.85
C TYR A 62 -9.59 -2.13 3.62
N THR A 63 -8.93 -1.00 3.83
CA THR A 63 -8.53 -0.08 2.77
C THR A 63 -7.01 -0.07 2.70
N ALA A 64 -6.46 -0.36 1.53
CA ALA A 64 -5.02 -0.21 1.29
C ALA A 64 -4.65 1.27 1.12
N ASP A 65 -3.43 1.64 1.49
CA ASP A 65 -2.97 3.03 1.41
C ASP A 65 -2.81 3.51 -0.04
N PHE A 66 -2.27 2.65 -0.92
CA PHE A 66 -2.08 2.99 -2.33
C PHE A 66 -2.38 1.84 -3.28
N MET A 67 -2.91 2.19 -4.45
CA MET A 67 -2.92 1.34 -5.65
C MET A 67 -2.13 2.03 -6.76
N ILE A 68 -1.09 1.38 -7.25
CA ILE A 68 -0.20 1.91 -8.30
C ILE A 68 -0.51 1.17 -9.59
N VAL A 69 -0.78 1.91 -10.67
CA VAL A 69 -0.90 1.36 -12.03
C VAL A 69 0.40 1.67 -12.77
N TRP A 70 1.17 0.63 -13.06
CA TRP A 70 2.48 0.75 -13.68
C TRP A 70 2.38 0.90 -15.20
N SER A 71 3.28 1.68 -15.78
CA SER A 71 3.46 1.69 -17.23
C SER A 71 4.36 0.54 -17.67
N GLU A 72 4.35 0.22 -18.96
CA GLU A 72 5.25 -0.80 -19.51
C GLU A 72 6.74 -0.42 -19.34
N LEU A 73 7.07 0.88 -19.27
CA LEU A 73 8.43 1.36 -19.07
C LEU A 73 9.02 0.94 -17.70
N ALA A 74 8.17 0.82 -16.69
CA ALA A 74 8.58 0.57 -15.31
C ALA A 74 8.60 -0.91 -14.92
N LYS A 75 8.02 -1.77 -15.77
CA LYS A 75 7.77 -3.18 -15.47
C LYS A 75 9.04 -3.92 -15.04
N GLU A 76 10.11 -3.82 -15.83
CA GLU A 76 11.35 -4.55 -15.55
C GLU A 76 12.25 -3.89 -14.49
N ARG A 77 11.99 -2.62 -14.15
CA ARG A 77 12.80 -1.84 -13.21
C ARG A 77 12.27 -1.91 -11.77
N TYR A 78 10.95 -1.79 -11.61
CA TYR A 78 10.33 -1.66 -10.30
C TYR A 78 9.54 -2.87 -9.87
N THR A 79 9.03 -3.66 -10.83
CA THR A 79 8.02 -4.66 -10.54
C THR A 79 8.52 -6.09 -10.68
N THR A 80 8.06 -6.96 -9.80
CA THR A 80 8.09 -8.40 -9.98
C THR A 80 6.66 -8.88 -10.05
N VAL A 81 6.29 -9.52 -11.16
CA VAL A 81 4.93 -10.02 -11.36
C VAL A 81 4.72 -11.26 -10.49
N LEU A 82 3.67 -11.24 -9.68
CA LEU A 82 3.22 -12.39 -8.91
C LEU A 82 2.69 -13.46 -9.88
N SER A 83 3.48 -14.48 -10.14
CA SER A 83 3.08 -15.63 -10.97
C SER A 83 2.04 -16.50 -10.27
N GLU A 84 1.22 -17.20 -11.07
CA GLU A 84 0.24 -18.19 -10.58
C GLU A 84 0.92 -19.33 -9.81
N ASP A 85 2.16 -19.67 -10.19
CA ASP A 85 3.05 -20.53 -9.43
C ASP A 85 3.58 -19.72 -8.23
N LYS A 86 2.97 -19.97 -7.07
CA LYS A 86 2.99 -19.20 -5.80
C LYS A 86 4.36 -19.07 -5.12
N CYS A 87 5.46 -19.26 -5.85
CA CYS A 87 6.82 -19.14 -5.36
C CYS A 87 7.48 -17.93 -6.01
N ILE A 88 7.46 -16.79 -5.32
CA ILE A 88 8.33 -15.68 -5.69
C ILE A 88 9.74 -16.07 -5.25
N VAL A 89 10.56 -16.56 -6.18
CA VAL A 89 12.01 -16.58 -5.98
C VAL A 89 12.43 -15.11 -5.84
N TYR A 90 12.99 -14.77 -4.68
CA TYR A 90 13.39 -13.44 -4.21
C TYR A 90 13.30 -12.35 -5.29
N PRO A 91 12.35 -11.40 -5.20
CA PRO A 91 12.10 -10.50 -6.31
C PRO A 91 13.35 -9.65 -6.58
N ARG A 92 13.80 -9.64 -7.83
CA ARG A 92 14.91 -8.78 -8.29
C ARG A 92 14.55 -7.30 -8.15
N ASN A 93 13.25 -6.99 -8.22
CA ASN A 93 12.68 -5.65 -8.21
C ASN A 93 11.78 -5.43 -6.97
N PHE A 94 11.68 -4.19 -6.48
CA PHE A 94 11.14 -3.90 -5.15
C PHE A 94 9.64 -4.19 -4.99
N PHE A 95 8.82 -3.87 -5.98
CA PHE A 95 7.37 -3.95 -5.87
C PHE A 95 6.84 -5.26 -6.40
N THR A 96 5.96 -5.91 -5.65
CA THR A 96 5.17 -7.02 -6.17
C THR A 96 3.98 -6.46 -6.94
N SER A 97 3.79 -6.90 -8.18
CA SER A 97 2.69 -6.47 -9.03
C SER A 97 1.87 -7.64 -9.53
N GLN A 98 0.63 -7.39 -9.88
CA GLN A 98 -0.34 -8.36 -10.35
C GLN A 98 -1.30 -7.71 -11.35
N ILE A 99 -1.99 -8.52 -12.16
CA ILE A 99 -3.06 -8.04 -13.03
C ILE A 99 -4.37 -8.20 -12.27
N LEU A 100 -5.17 -7.14 -12.19
CA LEU A 100 -6.50 -7.17 -11.58
C LEU A 100 -7.57 -7.26 -12.67
N PRO A 101 -8.75 -7.86 -12.41
CA PRO A 101 -9.81 -8.00 -13.41
C PRO A 101 -10.20 -6.68 -14.11
N ASN A 102 -10.13 -5.56 -13.39
CA ASN A 102 -10.51 -4.23 -13.89
C ASN A 102 -9.31 -3.34 -14.26
N SER A 103 -8.10 -3.91 -14.41
CA SER A 103 -6.92 -3.14 -14.78
C SER A 103 -6.64 -3.11 -16.28
N GLU A 104 -7.52 -3.65 -17.13
CA GLU A 104 -7.31 -3.70 -18.59
C GLU A 104 -5.98 -4.37 -18.97
N GLY A 105 -5.58 -5.40 -18.20
CA GLY A 105 -4.30 -6.09 -18.40
C GLY A 105 -3.07 -5.36 -17.84
N LYS A 106 -3.24 -4.17 -17.26
CA LYS A 106 -2.14 -3.40 -16.65
C LYS A 106 -1.66 -4.04 -15.36
N LEU A 107 -0.36 -3.91 -15.09
CA LEU A 107 0.25 -4.30 -13.83
C LEU A 107 -0.11 -3.30 -12.73
N VAL A 108 -0.55 -3.86 -11.60
CA VAL A 108 -0.97 -3.11 -10.43
C VAL A 108 -0.21 -3.59 -9.21
N SER A 109 0.25 -2.67 -8.37
CA SER A 109 0.69 -2.96 -7.01
C SER A 109 -0.27 -2.36 -6.01
N VAL A 110 -0.69 -3.15 -5.02
CA VAL A 110 -1.51 -2.68 -3.90
C VAL A 110 -0.62 -2.64 -2.66
N ILE A 111 -0.56 -1.47 -2.02
CA ILE A 111 0.48 -1.15 -1.03
C ILE A 111 -0.16 -0.71 0.29
N GLU A 112 0.40 -1.22 1.38
CA GLU A 112 0.21 -0.71 2.73
C GLU A 112 1.54 -0.11 3.22
N ILE A 113 1.54 1.15 3.61
CA ILE A 113 2.67 1.84 4.19
C ILE A 113 2.75 1.54 5.69
N LYS A 114 3.90 1.01 6.12
CA LYS A 114 4.21 0.83 7.53
C LYS A 114 5.38 1.71 7.98
N PRO A 115 5.27 2.32 9.18
CA PRO A 115 6.35 3.08 9.74
C PRO A 115 7.53 2.15 10.05
N LYS A 116 8.71 2.74 10.31
CA LYS A 116 9.91 1.97 10.69
C LYS A 116 9.74 1.20 12.01
N PHE A 117 8.90 1.70 12.90
CA PHE A 117 8.66 1.11 14.21
C PHE A 117 7.18 0.73 14.34
N ASP A 118 6.90 -0.57 14.45
CA ASP A 118 5.55 -1.08 14.73
C ASP A 118 5.20 -0.79 16.20
N ARG A 119 4.29 0.16 16.41
CA ARG A 119 3.70 0.43 17.72
C ARG A 119 2.37 -0.31 17.79
N TYR A 120 2.12 -0.99 18.91
CA TYR A 120 0.82 -1.61 19.25
C TYR A 120 0.37 -2.79 18.37
N ASN A 121 1.30 -3.57 17.80
CA ASN A 121 0.99 -4.83 17.09
C ASN A 121 0.14 -4.61 15.82
N MET A 122 0.26 -3.42 15.21
CA MET A 122 -0.49 -3.05 14.00
C MET A 122 -0.06 -3.90 12.80
N THR A 123 1.20 -4.35 12.77
CA THR A 123 1.66 -5.30 11.74
C THR A 123 0.90 -6.62 11.82
N ARG A 124 0.57 -7.14 13.01
CA ARG A 124 -0.22 -8.38 13.12
C ARG A 124 -1.61 -8.24 12.52
N LEU A 125 -2.32 -7.14 12.81
CA LEU A 125 -3.64 -6.88 12.22
C LEU A 125 -3.55 -6.79 10.70
N PHE A 126 -2.57 -6.05 10.18
CA PHE A 126 -2.33 -5.97 8.75
C PHE A 126 -2.06 -7.36 8.13
N LYS A 127 -1.20 -8.20 8.73
CA LYS A 127 -0.93 -9.55 8.19
C LYS A 127 -2.17 -10.44 8.16
N ILE A 128 -3.09 -10.27 9.10
CA ILE A 128 -4.38 -10.98 9.09
C ILE A 128 -5.24 -10.46 7.92
N ASN A 129 -5.39 -9.13 7.79
CA ASN A 129 -6.14 -8.54 6.69
C ASN A 129 -5.56 -8.93 5.32
N GLN A 130 -4.23 -8.86 5.15
CA GLN A 130 -3.54 -9.27 3.93
C GLN A 130 -3.88 -10.71 3.53
N LYS A 131 -3.85 -11.66 4.47
CA LYS A 131 -4.21 -13.06 4.22
C LYS A 131 -5.68 -13.21 3.82
N ILE A 132 -6.57 -12.51 4.51
CA ILE A 132 -8.01 -12.57 4.22
C ILE A 132 -8.30 -11.97 2.84
N VAL A 133 -7.73 -10.80 2.53
CA VAL A 133 -7.88 -10.12 1.23
C VAL A 133 -7.36 -11.00 0.11
N TYR A 134 -6.18 -11.60 0.28
CA TYR A 134 -5.64 -12.53 -0.69
C TYR A 134 -6.55 -13.75 -0.88
N ASN A 135 -7.10 -14.31 0.19
CA ASN A 135 -8.01 -15.45 0.11
C ASN A 135 -9.36 -15.13 -0.55
N LEU A 136 -9.94 -13.96 -0.25
CA LEU A 136 -11.27 -13.57 -0.75
C LEU A 136 -11.23 -12.98 -2.16
N TYR A 137 -10.18 -12.21 -2.47
CA TYR A 137 -10.11 -11.41 -3.70
C TYR A 137 -8.96 -11.78 -4.63
N ASN A 138 -8.08 -12.71 -4.23
CA ASN A 138 -6.83 -13.00 -4.93
C ASN A 138 -5.95 -11.74 -5.13
N VAL A 139 -6.00 -10.81 -4.16
CA VAL A 139 -5.20 -9.58 -4.18
C VAL A 139 -4.13 -9.62 -3.11
N TYR A 140 -2.87 -9.53 -3.53
CA TYR A 140 -1.74 -9.41 -2.63
C TYR A 140 -1.48 -7.93 -2.33
N VAL A 141 -1.61 -7.57 -1.06
CA VAL A 141 -1.28 -6.22 -0.58
C VAL A 141 0.12 -6.23 0.02
N GLN A 142 1.07 -5.55 -0.60
CA GLN A 142 2.45 -5.52 -0.16
C GLN A 142 2.63 -4.53 1.01
N GLU A 143 3.24 -5.01 2.09
CA GLU A 143 3.74 -4.13 3.15
C GLU A 143 5.00 -3.40 2.69
N VAL A 144 4.99 -2.08 2.76
CA VAL A 144 6.09 -1.24 2.31
C VAL A 144 6.51 -0.28 3.41
N ASN A 145 7.82 -0.21 3.63
CA ASN A 145 8.44 0.89 4.34
C ASN A 145 9.04 1.87 3.33
N TYR A 146 8.56 3.11 3.30
CA TYR A 146 9.00 4.11 2.31
C TYR A 146 10.52 4.39 2.36
N LEU A 147 11.16 4.31 3.54
CA LEU A 147 12.62 4.49 3.62
C LEU A 147 13.36 3.33 2.95
N THR A 148 12.81 2.12 3.04
CA THR A 148 13.37 0.97 2.32
C THR A 148 13.21 1.16 0.80
N VAL A 149 12.07 1.68 0.33
CA VAL A 149 11.89 2.05 -1.09
C VAL A 149 12.98 3.04 -1.50
N PHE A 150 13.17 4.11 -0.73
CA PHE A 150 14.10 5.18 -1.06
C PHE A 150 15.55 4.71 -1.13
N LYS A 151 15.93 3.78 -0.25
CA LYS A 151 17.28 3.18 -0.24
C LYS A 151 17.55 2.25 -1.42
N ASN A 152 16.53 1.54 -1.88
CA ASN A 152 16.67 0.53 -2.94
C ASN A 152 16.32 1.09 -4.33
N THR A 153 15.75 2.29 -4.39
CA THR A 153 15.40 2.97 -5.64
C THR A 153 16.03 4.36 -5.66
N PHE A 154 15.23 5.40 -5.46
CA PHE A 154 15.67 6.78 -5.38
C PHE A 154 14.89 7.53 -4.29
N VAL A 155 15.43 8.68 -3.88
CA VAL A 155 14.74 9.61 -2.98
C VAL A 155 14.07 10.71 -3.82
N PRO A 156 12.77 10.98 -3.64
CA PRO A 156 12.13 12.07 -4.37
C PRO A 156 12.74 13.41 -3.98
N GLN A 157 12.93 14.29 -4.95
CA GLN A 157 13.49 15.64 -4.81
C GLN A 157 12.79 16.43 -3.71
N ARG A 158 11.46 16.31 -3.60
CA ARG A 158 10.70 17.01 -2.57
C ARG A 158 11.10 16.57 -1.15
N TYR A 159 11.48 15.31 -0.96
CA TYR A 159 11.89 14.77 0.34
C TYR A 159 13.28 15.24 0.77
N LEU A 160 14.13 15.66 -0.16
CA LEU A 160 15.44 16.25 0.14
C LEU A 160 15.34 17.57 0.93
N LEU A 161 14.14 18.15 1.00
CA LEU A 161 13.83 19.34 1.78
C LEU A 161 12.97 18.97 3.00
N THR A 162 13.05 19.80 4.05
CA THR A 162 12.16 19.67 5.22
C THR A 162 10.71 19.83 4.82
N ASP A 163 9.77 19.42 5.67
CA ASP A 163 8.32 19.56 5.40
C ASP A 163 7.97 21.04 5.14
N SER A 164 8.62 21.96 5.85
CA SER A 164 8.49 23.42 5.69
C SER A 164 9.15 23.99 4.43
N ASN A 165 9.88 23.18 3.66
CA ASN A 165 10.62 23.58 2.46
C ASN A 165 11.72 24.63 2.69
N LYS A 166 12.16 24.85 3.94
CA LYS A 166 13.14 25.90 4.29
C LYS A 166 14.58 25.42 4.31
N HIS A 167 14.79 24.14 4.62
CA HIS A 167 16.12 23.58 4.81
C HIS A 167 16.25 22.24 4.11
N LYS A 168 17.49 21.83 3.81
CA LYS A 168 17.78 20.47 3.38
C LYS A 168 17.50 19.50 4.53
N ARG A 169 16.86 18.36 4.21
CA ARG A 169 16.60 17.28 5.17
C ARG A 169 17.90 16.55 5.47
N LYS A 170 18.16 16.26 6.75
CA LYS A 170 19.25 15.36 7.13
C LYS A 170 18.87 13.92 6.80
N ILE A 171 19.56 13.32 5.84
CA ILE A 171 19.35 11.94 5.40
C ILE A 171 20.49 11.09 5.94
N ASN A 172 20.16 10.05 6.72
CA ASN A 172 21.15 9.18 7.38
C ASN A 172 21.31 7.84 6.64
N PHE A 173 21.20 7.83 5.30
CA PHE A 173 21.42 6.67 4.45
C PHE A 173 21.93 7.10 3.07
N ASN A 174 22.68 6.23 2.41
CA ASN A 174 23.10 6.45 1.03
C ASN A 174 21.88 6.32 0.12
N TYR A 175 21.69 7.30 -0.77
CA TYR A 175 20.61 7.29 -1.74
C TYR A 175 21.13 7.65 -3.12
N VAL A 176 20.36 7.22 -4.12
CA VAL A 176 20.59 7.56 -5.52
C VAL A 176 19.58 8.65 -5.89
N GLU A 177 20.04 9.67 -6.63
CA GLU A 177 19.15 10.63 -7.25
C GLU A 177 18.42 9.96 -8.41
N LYS A 178 17.16 10.33 -8.63
CA LYS A 178 16.34 9.76 -9.70
C LYS A 178 17.02 9.72 -11.07
N SER A 179 17.74 10.78 -11.44
CA SER A 179 18.47 10.90 -12.72
C SER A 179 19.58 9.86 -12.92
N ARG A 180 19.98 9.17 -11.84
CA ARG A 180 21.05 8.17 -11.83
C ARG A 180 20.54 6.75 -11.59
N TYR A 181 19.23 6.56 -11.46
CA TYR A 181 18.57 5.27 -11.21
C TYR A 181 17.85 4.75 -12.46
#